data_AF-A0A380SUA3-F1
#
_entry.id   AF-A0A380SUA3-F1
#
_cell.length_a   1.000
_cell.length_b   1.000
_cell.length_c   1.000
_cell.angle_alpha   90.00
_cell.angle_beta   90.00
_cell.angle_gamma   90.00
#
_symmetry.space_group_name_H-M   'P 1'
#
loop_
_entity.id
_entity.type
_entity.pdbx_description
1 polymer ?
#
loop_
_entity_poly.entity_id
_entity_poly.type
_entity_poly.pdbx_seq_one_letter_code
_entity_poly.pdbx_strand_id
1 'polypeptide(L)'
;MSLLADLLNHMPPNVAGAGKSSVAKRAQDRPLLVLVEPAQLPSSPYTNAANATPEWRQARDRYINHVMTCRGCYAPGGRHCVTGAELRATYDNTPMEAHP
;
A
#
# COMPACT_ATOMS: atom_id res chain seq x y z
N MET A 1 25.53 -28.00 18.40
CA MET A 1 25.75 -26.65 18.97
C MET A 1 24.81 -25.71 18.23
N SER A 2 23.87 -25.09 18.94
CA SER A 2 22.68 -24.44 18.36
C SER A 2 23.04 -23.04 17.83
N LEU A 3 22.74 -22.77 16.55
CA LEU A 3 23.00 -21.48 15.86
C LEU A 3 22.34 -20.26 16.54
N LEU A 4 21.34 -20.51 17.39
CA LEU A 4 20.64 -19.49 18.17
C LEU A 4 21.48 -18.94 19.32
N ALA A 5 22.46 -19.69 19.82
CA ALA A 5 23.30 -19.29 20.94
C ALA A 5 24.32 -18.22 20.55
N ASP A 6 24.88 -18.27 19.33
CA ASP A 6 25.82 -17.26 18.85
C ASP A 6 25.14 -15.89 18.67
N LEU A 7 23.86 -15.85 18.28
CA LEU A 7 23.14 -14.60 18.06
C LEU A 7 22.92 -13.79 19.36
N LEU A 8 22.73 -14.48 20.49
CA LEU A 8 22.53 -13.85 21.80
C LEU A 8 23.84 -13.34 22.43
N ASN A 9 24.97 -13.99 22.12
CA ASN A 9 26.29 -13.58 22.61
C ASN A 9 26.85 -12.34 21.89
N HIS A 10 26.25 -11.93 20.77
CA HIS A 10 26.64 -10.75 20.00
C HIS A 10 25.79 -9.50 20.26
N MET A 11 25.03 -9.45 21.36
CA MET A 11 24.35 -8.20 21.72
C MET A 11 25.36 -7.22 22.36
N PRO A 12 25.55 -6.00 21.81
CA PRO A 12 26.47 -5.03 22.39
C PRO A 12 25.92 -4.53 23.74
N PRO A 13 26.80 -4.13 24.68
CA PRO A 13 26.35 -3.70 25.99
C PRO A 13 25.49 -2.44 25.87
N ASN A 14 24.38 -2.46 26.60
CA ASN A 14 23.55 -1.31 26.91
C ASN A 14 24.43 -0.24 27.58
N VAL A 15 24.65 0.88 26.88
CA VAL A 15 25.32 2.07 27.42
C VAL A 15 24.28 3.02 28.00
N ALA A 16 23.96 2.83 29.28
CA ALA A 16 23.36 3.87 30.09
C ALA A 16 24.47 4.83 30.58
N GLY A 17 24.47 6.08 30.09
CA GLY A 17 25.16 7.18 30.77
C GLY A 17 25.90 8.20 29.91
N ALA A 18 25.23 9.33 29.69
CA ALA A 18 25.80 10.69 29.61
C ALA A 18 27.04 10.94 28.71
N GLY A 19 26.77 11.23 27.44
CA GLY A 19 27.67 11.99 26.57
C GLY A 19 26.86 12.95 25.71
N LYS A 20 27.06 14.26 25.89
CA LYS A 20 26.36 15.35 25.20
C LYS A 20 26.52 15.19 23.69
N SER A 21 25.59 14.52 23.04
CA SER A 21 25.57 14.40 21.59
C SER A 21 24.75 15.56 21.06
N SER A 22 25.46 16.55 20.52
CA SER A 22 24.92 17.70 19.79
C SER A 22 23.71 17.28 18.93
N VAL A 23 22.52 17.68 19.38
CA VAL A 23 21.28 17.71 18.60
C VAL A 23 21.45 18.81 17.56
N ALA A 24 22.30 18.58 16.58
CA ALA A 24 22.46 19.48 15.44
C ALA A 24 22.59 18.70 14.13
N LYS A 25 22.97 17.42 14.18
CA LYS A 25 23.32 16.66 12.96
C LYS A 25 22.25 15.70 12.44
N ARG A 26 21.24 15.34 13.23
CA ARG A 26 20.18 14.38 12.81
C ARG A 26 19.00 14.99 12.06
N ALA A 27 18.93 16.32 11.96
CA ALA A 27 17.84 17.00 11.26
C ALA A 27 18.12 17.23 9.76
N GLN A 28 19.34 16.98 9.28
CA GLN A 28 19.77 17.45 7.95
C GLN A 28 19.61 16.43 6.82
N ASP A 29 19.19 15.21 7.13
CA ASP A 29 19.15 14.13 6.13
C ASP A 29 17.79 13.40 6.10
N ARG A 30 16.72 14.08 6.53
CA ARG A 30 15.37 13.63 6.19
C ARG A 30 15.01 14.31 4.87
N PRO A 31 14.82 13.56 3.77
CA PRO A 31 14.35 14.15 2.52
C PRO A 31 13.07 14.92 2.81
N LEU A 32 13.14 16.24 2.70
CA LEU A 32 11.98 17.09 2.87
C LEU A 32 11.09 16.81 1.65
N LEU A 33 9.93 16.19 1.88
CA LEU A 33 8.95 16.01 0.83
C LEU A 33 8.46 17.40 0.41
N VAL A 34 8.98 17.90 -0.71
CA VAL A 34 8.55 19.15 -1.32
C VAL A 34 7.31 18.84 -2.14
N LEU A 35 6.23 19.58 -1.88
CA LEU A 35 5.04 19.54 -2.70
C LEU A 35 5.40 20.15 -4.06
N VAL A 36 5.60 19.30 -5.07
CA VAL A 36 5.79 19.74 -6.45
C VAL A 36 4.41 20.09 -7.01
N GLU A 37 4.30 21.26 -7.65
CA GLU A 37 3.08 21.65 -8.35
C GLU A 37 2.73 20.59 -9.41
N PRO A 38 1.48 20.10 -9.45
CA PRO A 38 1.10 19.09 -10.43
C PRO A 38 1.36 19.62 -11.83
N ALA A 39 2.27 18.97 -12.57
CA ALA A 39 2.41 19.21 -13.99
C ALA A 39 1.02 19.00 -14.62
N GLN A 40 0.57 19.95 -15.43
CA GLN A 40 -0.70 19.89 -16.14
C GLN A 40 -0.64 18.75 -17.15
N LEU A 41 -0.94 17.53 -16.67
CA LEU A 41 -1.12 16.37 -17.52
C LEU A 41 -2.36 16.63 -18.36
N PRO A 42 -2.35 16.25 -19.65
CA PRO A 42 -3.52 16.40 -20.51
C PRO A 42 -4.72 15.79 -19.79
N SER A 43 -5.83 16.54 -19.75
CA SER A 43 -7.08 16.11 -19.13
C SER A 43 -7.66 14.94 -19.91
N SER A 44 -7.10 13.76 -19.69
CA SER A 44 -7.81 12.53 -19.95
C SER A 44 -9.05 12.57 -19.05
N PRO A 45 -10.24 12.22 -19.58
CA PRO A 45 -11.41 11.93 -18.74
C PRO A 45 -11.05 11.02 -17.55
N TYR A 46 -10.04 10.17 -17.77
CA TYR A 46 -9.51 9.13 -16.89
C TYR A 46 -8.39 9.59 -15.93
N THR A 47 -8.34 10.85 -15.49
CA THR A 47 -7.18 11.31 -14.67
C THR A 47 -7.08 10.60 -13.30
N ASN A 48 -8.18 10.12 -12.71
CA ASN A 48 -8.10 9.40 -11.42
C ASN A 48 -9.28 8.46 -11.13
N ALA A 49 -9.05 7.48 -10.25
CA ALA A 49 -10.09 6.57 -9.76
C ALA A 49 -11.11 7.24 -8.81
N ALA A 50 -10.89 8.49 -8.41
CA ALA A 50 -11.82 9.26 -7.58
C ALA A 50 -12.98 9.84 -8.40
N ASN A 51 -12.75 10.12 -9.69
CA ASN A 51 -13.72 10.63 -10.65
C ASN A 51 -14.53 9.51 -11.34
N ALA A 52 -14.22 8.25 -11.04
CA ALA A 52 -14.98 7.11 -11.54
C ALA A 52 -16.42 7.10 -11.04
N THR A 53 -17.30 6.44 -11.79
CA THR A 53 -18.70 6.24 -11.41
C THR A 53 -18.82 5.65 -10.01
N PRO A 54 -19.85 6.04 -9.23
CA PRO A 54 -20.11 5.46 -7.91
C PRO A 54 -20.19 3.93 -7.94
N GLU A 55 -20.80 3.38 -8.99
CA GLU A 55 -20.99 1.95 -9.19
C GLU A 55 -19.65 1.23 -9.34
N TRP A 56 -18.74 1.78 -10.15
CA TRP A 56 -17.40 1.24 -10.32
C TRP A 56 -16.61 1.25 -9.02
N ARG A 57 -16.64 2.38 -8.30
CA ARG A 57 -15.97 2.49 -6.99
C ARG A 57 -16.53 1.46 -6.00
N GLN A 58 -17.84 1.28 -5.98
CA GLN A 58 -18.47 0.29 -5.12
C GLN A 58 -18.08 -1.15 -5.48
N ALA A 59 -18.03 -1.49 -6.78
CA ALA A 59 -17.59 -2.80 -7.24
C ALA A 59 -16.12 -3.07 -6.87
N ARG A 60 -15.25 -2.07 -7.08
CA ARG A 60 -13.83 -2.11 -6.66
C ARG A 60 -13.71 -2.37 -5.17
N ASP A 61 -14.39 -1.58 -4.35
CA ASP A 61 -14.22 -1.64 -2.90
C ASP A 61 -14.74 -2.97 -2.35
N ARG A 62 -15.83 -3.52 -2.91
CA ARG A 62 -16.29 -4.89 -2.56
C ARG A 62 -15.25 -5.95 -2.90
N TYR A 63 -14.69 -5.91 -4.11
CA TYR A 63 -13.66 -6.85 -4.53
C TYR A 63 -12.40 -6.76 -3.64
N ILE A 64 -11.88 -5.55 -3.43
CA ILE A 64 -10.68 -5.31 -2.61
C ILE A 64 -10.91 -5.75 -1.16
N ASN A 65 -12.02 -5.35 -0.53
CA ASN A 65 -12.32 -5.77 0.84
C ASN A 65 -12.42 -7.29 0.97
N HIS A 66 -12.98 -7.97 -0.02
CA HIS A 66 -13.06 -9.42 -0.02
C HIS A 66 -11.67 -10.08 -0.15
N VAL A 67 -10.85 -9.69 -1.14
CA VAL A 67 -9.53 -10.33 -1.34
C VAL A 67 -8.56 -10.08 -0.19
N MET A 68 -8.71 -8.96 0.52
CA MET A 68 -7.89 -8.63 1.69
C MET A 68 -8.26 -9.43 2.95
N THR A 69 -9.49 -9.95 3.02
CA THR A 69 -10.00 -10.68 4.20
C THR A 69 -10.14 -12.18 3.96
N CYS A 70 -10.35 -12.61 2.72
CA CYS A 70 -10.57 -14.01 2.37
C CYS A 70 -9.24 -14.76 2.20
N ARG A 71 -9.00 -15.75 3.07
CA ARG A 71 -7.84 -16.66 2.97
C ARG A 71 -7.84 -17.55 1.72
N GLY A 72 -9.01 -17.78 1.12
CA GLY A 72 -9.15 -18.53 -0.13
C GLY A 72 -8.62 -17.75 -1.33
N CYS A 73 -8.64 -16.42 -1.26
CA CYS A 73 -8.14 -15.54 -2.31
C CYS A 73 -6.62 -15.32 -2.19
N TYR A 74 -5.97 -15.12 -3.33
CA TYR A 74 -4.57 -14.72 -3.45
C TYR A 74 -4.40 -13.88 -4.71
N ALA A 75 -4.52 -12.56 -4.53
CA ALA A 75 -4.49 -11.59 -5.61
C ALA A 75 -3.21 -11.63 -6.46
N PRO A 76 -1.98 -11.77 -5.89
CA PRO A 76 -0.76 -11.80 -6.71
C PRO A 76 -0.71 -12.97 -7.70
N GLY A 77 -1.33 -14.10 -7.37
CA GLY A 77 -1.37 -15.28 -8.23
C GLY A 77 -2.70 -15.49 -8.95
N GLY A 78 -3.62 -14.53 -8.91
CA GLY A 78 -4.92 -14.62 -9.58
C GLY A 78 -5.81 -15.77 -9.09
N ARG A 79 -5.56 -16.31 -7.89
CA ARG A 79 -6.42 -17.34 -7.31
C ARG A 79 -7.56 -16.65 -6.55
N HIS A 80 -8.79 -16.94 -6.92
CA HIS A 80 -9.98 -16.43 -6.23
C HIS A 80 -10.84 -17.60 -5.75
N CYS A 81 -11.50 -17.43 -4.60
CA CYS A 81 -12.63 -18.30 -4.27
C CYS A 81 -13.82 -17.97 -5.19
N VAL A 82 -14.89 -18.77 -5.15
CA VAL A 82 -16.07 -18.58 -6.02
C VAL A 82 -16.63 -17.15 -5.90
N THR A 83 -16.87 -16.68 -4.67
CA THR A 83 -17.34 -15.30 -4.42
C THR A 83 -16.33 -14.25 -4.91
N GLY A 84 -15.03 -14.48 -4.70
CA GLY A 84 -13.99 -13.58 -5.17
C GLY A 84 -13.94 -13.47 -6.69
N ALA A 85 -14.20 -14.58 -7.41
CA ALA A 85 -14.26 -14.62 -8.86
C ALA A 85 -15.48 -13.85 -9.40
N GLU A 86 -16.65 -14.00 -8.77
CA GLU A 86 -17.86 -13.24 -9.10
C GLU A 86 -17.66 -11.73 -8.86
N LEU A 87 -17.06 -11.36 -7.72
CA LEU A 87 -16.73 -9.97 -7.42
C LEU A 87 -15.71 -9.40 -8.42
N ARG A 88 -14.73 -10.21 -8.83
CA ARG A 88 -13.75 -9.82 -9.85
C ARG A 88 -14.42 -9.60 -11.19
N ALA A 89 -15.28 -10.51 -11.63
CA ALA A 89 -16.04 -10.37 -12.87
C ALA A 89 -16.94 -9.12 -12.82
N THR A 90 -17.62 -8.88 -11.70
CA THR A 90 -18.44 -7.68 -11.52
C THR A 90 -17.59 -6.41 -11.64
N TYR A 91 -16.45 -6.37 -10.96
CA TYR A 91 -15.51 -5.24 -11.03
C TYR A 91 -15.00 -4.98 -12.45
N ASP A 92 -14.55 -6.03 -13.16
CA ASP A 92 -14.00 -5.91 -14.51
C ASP A 92 -15.06 -5.51 -15.55
N ASN A 93 -16.33 -5.88 -15.35
CA ASN A 93 -17.44 -5.52 -16.25
C ASN A 93 -18.15 -4.20 -15.87
N THR A 94 -17.87 -3.65 -14.69
CA THR A 94 -18.44 -2.34 -14.33
C THR A 94 -17.65 -1.27 -15.08
N PRO A 95 -18.30 -0.38 -15.86
CA PRO A 95 -17.59 0.68 -16.56
C PRO A 95 -17.18 1.78 -15.57
N MET A 96 -15.94 2.25 -15.70
CA MET A 96 -15.41 3.35 -14.88
C MET A 96 -16.12 4.68 -15.16
N GLU A 97 -16.70 4.82 -16.37
CA GLU A 97 -17.41 6.01 -16.84
C GLU A 97 -18.86 5.68 -17.17
N ALA A 98 -19.76 6.64 -16.92
CA ALA A 98 -21.11 6.57 -17.46
C ALA A 98 -21.01 6.85 -18.96
N HIS A 99 -21.32 5.85 -19.78
CA HIS A 99 -21.45 6.07 -21.21
C HIS A 99 -22.72 6.89 -21.45
N PRO A 100 -22.67 7.96 -22.26
CA PRO A 100 -23.86 8.73 -22.64
C PRO A 100 -24.81 7.92 -23.52
#